data_AF-A0A0K3CFX8-F1
#
_entry.id   AF-A0A0K3CFX8-F1
#
_cell.length_a   1.000
_cell.length_b   1.000
_cell.length_c   1.000
_cell.angle_alpha   90.00
_cell.angle_beta   90.00
_cell.angle_gamma   90.00
#
_symmetry.space_group_name_H-M   'P 1'
#
loop_
_entity.id
_entity.type
_entity.pdbx_description
1 polymer ?
#
loop_
_entity_poly.entity_id
_entity_poly.type
_entity_poly.pdbx_seq_one_letter_code
_entity_poly.pdbx_strand_id
1 'polypeptide(L)'
;MKTLLSSDFAESVSVPAKRPKTQKAVSLEAAVPSTSDAYYDSDEETDEVFFSKNVHALSDEVEHEYKEIKVTKTAFSTYRAVLAYLRTGHIAFAPLTSKCGIEVVDDEEETPSRRAQVELAAGEHPNRPYLVSPKSVYRLAHLLDLQNLQASCITILREGGLTETSAPVELFDETCMLHEPWRNVVVDYIARHWAGVKQTAAWKDVEKKLDADEIPGAMPIMMQLFKAREKFIGLGEDPAADEGRSLAPHTTSLDSLLHAMAQQTASVFRPDLMKGKVAFVTGGGSGICYGITKQLMAHGANAAIFGRRKANVESAAQELSKETGSKCIGISGDVRKIETLEAAVKQTIEEFGRIDFVIAGAAGNFLAPLDGLSSNAFRTVLEIDTLGTFNTFKSTIDELVKTKGSLIAISATLHYTGMPLQAHVSAAKAGVDAFIRAVAVEYGPRGVRANCIAPGPIAGTEGMDRLMPKELVDKHTSMIPLQRYGSIDDIAWTALFLFSPAASYVTGTVSIVDGGDWHMSGAIGGAPYPDAFSGAGEAPTSKL
;
A
#
# COMPACT_ATOMS: atom_id res chain seq x y z
N MET A 1 26.58 15.32 -17.43
CA MET A 1 27.58 14.24 -17.25
C MET A 1 28.94 14.89 -16.99
N LYS A 2 29.24 15.18 -15.72
CA LYS A 2 30.60 15.37 -15.18
C LYS A 2 30.61 14.65 -13.84
N THR A 3 31.63 13.83 -13.71
CA THR A 3 31.83 12.72 -12.76
C THR A 3 31.94 13.21 -11.32
N LEU A 4 31.17 12.58 -10.43
CA LEU A 4 31.16 12.76 -8.97
C LEU A 4 32.38 12.09 -8.30
N LEU A 5 33.52 11.98 -9.00
CA LEU A 5 34.66 11.16 -8.61
C LEU A 5 35.95 11.69 -9.25
N SER A 6 36.48 12.78 -8.74
CA SER A 6 37.91 13.12 -8.86
C SER A 6 38.45 13.42 -7.47
N SER A 7 39.31 12.50 -7.01
CA SER A 7 40.38 12.60 -6.01
C SER A 7 40.12 13.30 -4.65
N ASP A 8 40.39 12.52 -3.59
CA ASP A 8 41.02 12.96 -2.32
C ASP A 8 40.21 13.23 -1.04
N PHE A 9 38.94 12.84 -0.92
CA PHE A 9 38.24 12.87 0.39
C PHE A 9 37.83 11.48 0.87
N ALA A 10 38.75 10.82 1.58
CA ALA A 10 38.43 9.70 2.47
C ALA A 10 39.44 9.68 3.63
N GLU A 11 39.23 10.53 4.64
CA GLU A 11 39.84 10.30 5.94
C GLU A 11 38.96 9.34 6.75
N SER A 12 39.48 8.15 7.00
CA SER A 12 38.95 7.22 7.98
C SER A 12 39.69 7.40 9.29
N VAL A 13 39.07 8.04 10.29
CA VAL A 13 39.59 7.98 11.66
C VAL A 13 39.17 6.64 12.26
N SER A 14 40.17 5.78 12.55
CA SER A 14 39.96 4.52 13.25
C SER A 14 40.22 4.72 14.75
N VAL A 15 39.22 4.41 15.59
CA VAL A 15 39.41 4.30 17.05
C VAL A 15 39.26 2.83 17.44
N PRO A 16 40.31 2.14 17.91
CA PRO A 16 40.19 0.79 18.40
C PRO A 16 39.89 0.80 19.90
N ALA A 17 38.61 0.70 20.29
CA ALA A 17 38.26 0.45 21.69
C ALA A 17 37.88 -1.03 21.90
N LYS A 18 38.78 -1.76 22.56
CA LYS A 18 38.51 -3.07 23.15
C LYS A 18 37.38 -2.97 24.18
N ARG A 19 36.45 -3.92 24.10
CA ARG A 19 35.34 -4.21 25.03
C ARG A 19 35.77 -4.16 26.51
N PRO A 20 35.04 -3.47 27.41
CA PRO A 20 35.15 -3.70 28.85
C PRO A 20 34.13 -4.74 29.34
N LYS A 21 34.55 -5.51 30.35
CA LYS A 21 33.71 -6.44 31.13
C LYS A 21 32.85 -5.70 32.15
N THR A 22 31.75 -6.37 32.51
CA THR A 22 30.70 -6.05 33.49
C THR A 22 31.18 -5.64 34.89
N GLN A 23 30.63 -4.56 35.49
CA GLN A 23 29.82 -4.56 36.74
C GLN A 23 29.50 -3.13 37.26
N LYS A 24 28.40 -3.06 38.04
CA LYS A 24 27.71 -1.91 38.68
C LYS A 24 28.59 -0.97 39.53
N ALA A 25 28.32 0.35 39.50
CA ALA A 25 27.74 1.15 40.62
C ALA A 25 27.72 2.69 40.33
N VAL A 26 26.52 3.28 40.47
CA VAL A 26 26.09 4.53 41.14
C VAL A 26 26.85 5.89 40.94
N SER A 27 26.02 6.87 40.52
CA SER A 27 25.89 8.32 40.86
C SER A 27 26.78 9.46 40.28
N LEU A 28 26.03 10.41 39.70
CA LEU A 28 26.00 11.88 39.84
C LEU A 28 27.14 12.79 39.29
N GLU A 29 26.68 13.62 38.34
CA GLU A 29 26.90 15.07 38.14
C GLU A 29 28.19 15.67 37.52
N ALA A 30 27.90 16.61 36.59
CA ALA A 30 28.56 17.88 36.29
C ALA A 30 29.86 17.94 35.42
N ALA A 31 29.60 18.11 34.12
CA ALA A 31 30.14 19.07 33.14
C ALA A 31 31.45 19.93 33.37
N VAL A 32 32.23 19.99 32.26
CA VAL A 32 33.10 21.07 31.68
C VAL A 32 34.58 21.18 32.16
N PRO A 33 35.62 21.60 31.35
CA PRO A 33 35.90 21.58 29.90
C PRO A 33 37.25 20.89 29.50
N SER A 34 37.52 20.90 28.19
CA SER A 34 38.73 20.51 27.44
C SER A 34 40.08 21.13 27.87
N THR A 35 41.14 20.31 27.85
CA THR A 35 42.45 20.63 27.23
C THR A 35 43.23 19.35 26.97
N SER A 36 43.87 19.32 25.81
CA SER A 36 44.69 18.26 25.22
C SER A 36 46.02 18.03 25.93
N ASP A 37 46.39 16.76 26.11
CA ASP A 37 47.78 16.30 26.08
C ASP A 37 47.83 15.19 25.01
N ALA A 38 48.25 15.54 23.78
CA ALA A 38 49.63 15.48 23.31
C ALA A 38 50.10 14.02 23.10
N TYR A 39 49.78 13.47 21.93
CA TYR A 39 50.69 12.54 21.26
C TYR A 39 51.41 13.38 20.19
N TYR A 40 52.71 13.56 20.37
CA TYR A 40 53.61 14.20 19.43
C TYR A 40 53.90 13.17 18.34
N ASP A 41 53.25 13.31 17.17
CA ASP A 41 53.55 12.48 16.01
C ASP A 41 54.73 13.09 15.26
N SER A 42 55.75 12.30 14.97
CA SER A 42 57.05 12.78 14.48
C SER A 42 57.04 13.27 13.02
N ASP A 43 55.86 13.33 12.41
CA ASP A 43 55.68 13.60 11.00
C ASP A 43 55.12 15.01 10.71
N GLU A 44 54.82 15.83 11.75
CA GLU A 44 54.34 17.22 11.59
C GLU A 44 55.28 18.09 10.73
N GLU A 45 56.60 17.93 10.88
CA GLU A 45 57.58 18.65 10.03
C GLU A 45 57.56 18.18 8.57
N THR A 46 57.20 16.91 8.32
CA THR A 46 57.05 16.36 6.97
C THR A 46 55.78 16.89 6.31
N ASP A 47 54.71 17.02 7.09
CA ASP A 47 53.43 17.57 6.66
C ASP A 47 53.53 19.08 6.36
N GLU A 48 54.22 19.87 7.19
CA GLU A 48 54.48 21.29 6.90
C GLU A 48 55.25 21.49 5.59
N VAL A 49 56.23 20.64 5.30
CA VAL A 49 57.01 20.70 4.05
C VAL A 49 56.16 20.24 2.85
N PHE A 50 55.24 19.31 3.04
CA PHE A 50 54.31 18.85 2.00
C PHE A 50 53.27 19.94 1.67
N PHE A 51 52.65 20.56 2.67
CA PHE A 51 51.64 21.60 2.48
C PHE A 51 52.23 22.94 2.01
N SER A 52 53.45 23.29 2.42
CA SER A 52 54.13 24.52 1.96
C SER A 52 54.59 24.45 0.50
N LYS A 53 54.86 23.26 -0.04
CA LYS A 53 55.30 23.07 -1.44
C LYS A 53 54.16 22.75 -2.41
N ASN A 54 53.04 22.22 -1.92
CA ASN A 54 51.89 21.84 -2.74
C ASN A 54 50.70 22.80 -2.57
N VAL A 55 50.96 24.13 -2.53
CA VAL A 55 49.91 25.16 -2.55
C VAL A 55 49.30 25.27 -3.96
N HIS A 56 48.59 24.22 -4.34
CA HIS A 56 47.46 24.26 -5.26
C HIS A 56 46.38 23.38 -4.66
N ALA A 57 45.90 23.77 -3.48
CA ALA A 57 44.53 23.48 -3.10
C ALA A 57 43.65 24.25 -4.09
N LEU A 58 43.30 23.60 -5.20
CA LEU A 58 42.00 23.87 -5.80
C LEU A 58 41.00 23.48 -4.72
N SER A 59 40.58 24.44 -3.89
CA SER A 59 39.32 24.30 -3.19
C SER A 59 38.25 24.39 -4.26
N ASP A 60 38.01 23.25 -4.91
CA ASP A 60 36.73 22.99 -5.53
C ASP A 60 35.72 22.82 -4.38
N GLU A 61 35.45 23.92 -3.65
CA GLU A 61 34.15 24.11 -3.01
C GLU A 61 33.17 24.28 -4.16
N VAL A 62 32.89 23.17 -4.83
CA VAL A 62 31.72 23.10 -5.67
C VAL A 62 30.57 22.99 -4.68
N GLU A 63 29.83 24.08 -4.52
CA GLU A 63 28.49 24.08 -3.93
C GLU A 63 27.59 23.18 -4.78
N HIS A 64 27.78 21.87 -4.66
CA HIS A 64 26.85 20.89 -5.14
C HIS A 64 25.87 20.61 -4.01
N GLU A 65 24.58 20.65 -4.35
CA GLU A 65 23.54 20.12 -3.49
C GLU A 65 23.85 18.63 -3.25
N TYR A 66 24.23 18.26 -2.03
CA TYR A 66 24.56 16.89 -1.66
C TYR A 66 23.58 16.39 -0.59
N LYS A 67 23.31 15.08 -0.63
CA LYS A 67 22.54 14.38 0.39
C LYS A 67 23.51 13.74 1.37
N GLU A 68 23.58 14.24 2.60
CA GLU A 68 24.34 13.58 3.66
C GLU A 68 23.58 12.34 4.16
N ILE A 69 24.24 11.17 4.14
CA ILE A 69 23.66 9.90 4.60
C ILE A 69 24.57 9.30 5.66
N LYS A 70 24.08 9.24 6.90
CA LYS A 70 24.82 8.66 8.01
C LYS A 70 24.61 7.14 8.09
N VAL A 71 25.59 6.39 7.60
CA VAL A 71 25.58 4.92 7.69
C VAL A 71 26.20 4.48 9.02
N THR A 72 25.36 4.08 9.98
CA THR A 72 25.81 3.71 11.33
C THR A 72 26.23 2.24 11.45
N LYS A 73 25.77 1.37 10.55
CA LYS A 73 26.07 -0.07 10.53
C LYS A 73 26.11 -0.62 9.11
N THR A 74 27.30 -0.83 8.56
CA THR A 74 27.51 -1.60 7.31
C THR A 74 28.85 -2.31 7.35
N ALA A 75 28.96 -3.44 6.66
CA ALA A 75 30.25 -4.11 6.53
C ALA A 75 31.17 -3.31 5.61
N PHE A 76 32.43 -3.14 6.01
CA PHE A 76 33.43 -2.42 5.22
C PHE A 76 33.58 -3.00 3.80
N SER A 77 33.46 -4.32 3.64
CA SER A 77 33.48 -4.99 2.34
C SER A 77 32.28 -4.62 1.45
N THR A 78 31.08 -4.52 2.03
CA THR A 78 29.87 -4.06 1.33
C THR A 78 30.02 -2.62 0.87
N TYR A 79 30.52 -1.74 1.74
CA TYR A 79 30.77 -0.34 1.39
C TYR A 79 31.77 -0.21 0.24
N ARG A 80 32.92 -0.90 0.30
CA ARG A 80 33.93 -0.90 -0.77
C ARG A 80 33.38 -1.45 -2.09
N ALA A 81 32.57 -2.50 -2.05
CA ALA A 81 31.97 -3.06 -3.27
C ALA A 81 30.98 -2.10 -3.92
N VAL A 82 30.19 -1.35 -3.14
CA VAL A 82 29.29 -0.33 -3.68
C VAL A 82 30.06 0.85 -4.27
N LEU A 83 31.16 1.30 -3.62
CA LEU A 83 32.03 2.32 -4.21
C LEU A 83 32.69 1.85 -5.52
N ALA A 84 33.13 0.59 -5.57
CA ALA A 84 33.66 -0.01 -6.79
C ALA A 84 32.59 -0.09 -7.90
N TYR A 85 31.35 -0.43 -7.55
CA TYR A 85 30.22 -0.42 -8.47
C TYR A 85 29.96 0.98 -9.03
N LEU A 86 29.95 2.03 -8.21
CA LEU A 86 29.75 3.40 -8.68
C LEU A 86 30.84 3.85 -9.66
N ARG A 87 32.06 3.32 -9.53
CA ARG A 87 33.19 3.60 -10.43
C ARG A 87 33.17 2.79 -11.73
N THR A 88 32.73 1.53 -11.66
CA THR A 88 32.98 0.54 -12.72
C THR A 88 31.72 -0.03 -13.34
N GLY A 89 30.56 0.18 -12.72
CA GLY A 89 29.30 -0.48 -13.04
C GLY A 89 29.26 -1.96 -12.64
N HIS A 90 30.32 -2.51 -12.04
CA HIS A 90 30.43 -3.94 -11.75
C HIS A 90 30.39 -4.25 -10.25
N ILE A 91 29.64 -5.28 -9.89
CA ILE A 91 29.58 -5.86 -8.54
C ILE A 91 29.28 -7.35 -8.65
N ALA A 92 29.88 -8.13 -7.76
CA ALA A 92 29.70 -9.57 -7.71
C ALA A 92 29.19 -10.00 -6.34
N PHE A 93 28.27 -10.96 -6.32
CA PHE A 93 27.52 -11.32 -5.13
C PHE A 93 27.87 -12.72 -4.65
N ALA A 94 28.00 -12.88 -3.34
CA ALA A 94 28.08 -14.18 -2.71
C ALA A 94 26.67 -14.76 -2.54
N PRO A 95 26.48 -16.08 -2.66
CA PRO A 95 25.19 -16.73 -2.41
C PRO A 95 24.63 -16.38 -1.04
N LEU A 96 23.31 -16.48 -0.86
CA LEU A 96 22.70 -16.24 0.45
C LEU A 96 23.18 -17.25 1.48
N THR A 97 23.34 -16.82 2.73
CA THR A 97 23.83 -17.70 3.80
C THR A 97 22.86 -18.85 4.06
N SER A 98 21.55 -18.58 3.93
CA SER A 98 20.47 -19.56 3.97
C SER A 98 20.58 -20.65 2.90
N LYS A 99 21.27 -20.37 1.79
CA LYS A 99 21.57 -21.36 0.73
C LYS A 99 22.79 -22.23 1.04
N CYS A 100 23.62 -21.82 2.01
CA CYS A 100 24.86 -22.50 2.37
C CYS A 100 24.71 -23.16 3.75
N GLY A 101 24.05 -24.32 3.82
CA GLY A 101 24.10 -25.15 5.03
C GLY A 101 22.85 -25.93 5.41
N ILE A 102 22.18 -26.61 4.48
CA ILE A 102 21.14 -27.59 4.83
C ILE A 102 21.29 -28.83 3.94
N GLU A 103 21.51 -29.97 4.62
CA GLU A 103 21.64 -31.39 4.19
C GLU A 103 23.02 -31.92 3.76
N VAL A 104 23.68 -32.58 4.74
CA VAL A 104 24.47 -33.80 4.53
C VAL A 104 23.50 -34.96 4.75
N VAL A 105 23.11 -35.67 3.70
CA VAL A 105 22.57 -37.03 3.77
C VAL A 105 23.03 -37.77 2.51
N ASP A 106 23.89 -38.78 2.73
CA ASP A 106 24.34 -39.86 1.85
C ASP A 106 24.97 -39.54 0.47
N ASP A 107 26.29 -39.78 0.42
CA ASP A 107 27.20 -39.99 -0.71
C ASP A 107 27.18 -39.04 -1.93
N GLU A 108 28.33 -38.37 -2.09
CA GLU A 108 28.88 -37.61 -3.23
C GLU A 108 28.55 -36.09 -3.33
N GLU A 109 29.60 -35.28 -3.08
CA GLU A 109 29.74 -33.80 -3.15
C GLU A 109 29.39 -32.96 -1.89
N GLU A 110 30.40 -32.70 -1.05
CA GLU A 110 30.35 -31.63 -0.04
C GLU A 110 30.04 -30.28 -0.70
N THR A 111 28.88 -29.69 -0.39
CA THR A 111 28.58 -28.33 -0.85
C THR A 111 29.51 -27.35 -0.13
N PRO A 112 30.36 -26.59 -0.85
CA PRO A 112 31.37 -25.74 -0.21
C PRO A 112 30.71 -24.65 0.62
N SER A 113 31.22 -24.44 1.84
CA SER A 113 30.72 -23.40 2.74
C SER A 113 30.74 -22.02 2.06
N ARG A 114 29.85 -21.11 2.47
CA ARG A 114 29.83 -19.71 1.98
C ARG A 114 31.22 -19.07 2.04
N ARG A 115 31.99 -19.37 3.08
CA ARG A 115 33.36 -18.87 3.27
C ARG A 115 34.32 -19.44 2.22
N ALA A 116 34.28 -20.75 1.99
CA ALA A 116 35.13 -21.41 0.99
C ALA A 116 34.86 -20.87 -0.43
N GLN A 117 33.61 -20.56 -0.76
CA GLN A 117 33.25 -19.97 -2.05
C GLN A 117 33.77 -18.52 -2.21
N VAL A 118 33.73 -17.73 -1.14
CA VAL A 118 34.30 -16.38 -1.13
C VAL A 118 35.83 -16.42 -1.25
N GLU A 119 36.48 -17.36 -0.56
CA GLU A 119 37.94 -17.55 -0.62
C GLU A 119 38.39 -18.06 -2.00
N LEU A 120 37.64 -18.98 -2.62
CA LEU A 120 37.89 -19.45 -3.98
C LEU A 120 37.78 -18.32 -5.01
N ALA A 121 36.68 -17.55 -4.98
CA ALA A 121 36.49 -16.42 -5.88
C ALA A 121 37.55 -15.32 -5.72
N ALA A 122 38.05 -15.13 -4.49
CA ALA A 122 39.15 -14.21 -4.23
C ALA A 122 40.49 -14.73 -4.78
N GLY A 123 40.71 -16.04 -4.78
CA GLY A 123 41.89 -16.68 -5.36
C GLY A 123 41.92 -16.64 -6.89
N GLU A 124 40.78 -16.84 -7.56
CA GLU A 124 40.67 -16.79 -9.03
C GLU A 124 40.82 -15.37 -9.60
N HIS A 125 40.41 -14.36 -8.83
CA HIS A 125 40.39 -12.97 -9.25
C HIS A 125 40.95 -12.02 -8.16
N PRO A 126 42.26 -12.07 -7.88
CA PRO A 126 42.88 -11.34 -6.75
C PRO A 126 42.76 -9.81 -6.84
N ASN A 127 42.52 -9.28 -8.05
CA ASN A 127 42.37 -7.84 -8.29
C ASN A 127 40.91 -7.36 -8.27
N ARG A 128 39.93 -8.24 -8.00
CA ARG A 128 38.50 -7.87 -7.90
C ARG A 128 38.07 -7.70 -6.45
N PRO A 129 37.08 -6.84 -6.16
CA PRO A 129 36.45 -6.81 -4.84
C PRO A 129 35.88 -8.19 -4.45
N TYR A 130 35.97 -8.53 -3.17
CA TYR A 130 35.34 -9.74 -2.64
C TYR A 130 33.84 -9.79 -2.96
N LEU A 131 33.34 -11.01 -3.12
CA LEU A 131 31.90 -11.25 -3.24
C LEU A 131 31.17 -10.73 -1.99
N VAL A 132 30.09 -9.97 -2.21
CA VAL A 132 29.33 -9.33 -1.13
C VAL A 132 27.93 -9.89 -1.00
N SER A 133 27.35 -9.76 0.20
CA SER A 133 25.98 -10.22 0.46
C SER A 133 24.97 -9.35 -0.32
N PRO A 134 24.09 -9.94 -1.16
CA PRO A 134 23.09 -9.19 -1.88
C PRO A 134 22.10 -8.47 -0.95
N LYS A 135 21.82 -9.01 0.24
CA LYS A 135 21.01 -8.33 1.28
C LYS A 135 21.66 -7.06 1.80
N SER A 136 22.97 -7.12 2.07
CA SER A 136 23.70 -5.98 2.62
C SER A 136 23.88 -4.88 1.57
N VAL A 137 24.14 -5.27 0.32
CA VAL A 137 24.20 -4.35 -0.81
C VAL A 137 22.82 -3.73 -1.07
N TYR A 138 21.74 -4.51 -1.05
CA TYR A 138 20.39 -4.00 -1.28
C TYR A 138 20.00 -2.93 -0.25
N ARG A 139 20.25 -3.17 1.05
CA ARG A 139 19.99 -2.19 2.11
C ARG A 139 20.81 -0.91 1.94
N LEU A 140 22.10 -1.03 1.62
CA LEU A 140 22.96 0.13 1.37
C LEU A 140 22.55 0.88 0.10
N ALA A 141 22.20 0.17 -0.97
CA ALA A 141 21.71 0.74 -2.23
C ALA A 141 20.35 1.44 -2.03
N HIS A 142 19.51 0.95 -1.11
CA HIS A 142 18.28 1.62 -0.71
C HIS A 142 18.56 2.95 -0.01
N LEU A 143 19.46 2.96 0.98
CA LEU A 143 19.84 4.19 1.68
C LEU A 143 20.44 5.24 0.74
N LEU A 144 21.23 4.81 -0.24
CA LEU A 144 21.92 5.66 -1.22
C LEU A 144 21.07 5.99 -2.47
N ASP A 145 19.80 5.60 -2.52
CA ASP A 145 18.89 5.79 -3.67
C ASP A 145 19.41 5.20 -5.01
N LEU A 146 20.21 4.13 -4.95
CA LEU A 146 20.79 3.46 -6.12
C LEU A 146 19.83 2.42 -6.70
N GLN A 147 18.81 2.88 -7.43
CA GLN A 147 17.73 2.03 -7.96
C GLN A 147 18.25 0.89 -8.86
N ASN A 148 19.22 1.15 -9.74
CA ASN A 148 19.79 0.13 -10.62
C ASN A 148 20.48 -0.99 -9.84
N LEU A 149 21.16 -0.63 -8.75
CA LEU A 149 21.84 -1.61 -7.89
C LEU A 149 20.85 -2.41 -7.05
N GLN A 150 19.76 -1.78 -6.57
CA GLN A 150 18.65 -2.48 -5.93
C GLN A 150 18.03 -3.51 -6.90
N ALA A 151 17.79 -3.13 -8.15
CA ALA A 151 17.27 -4.01 -9.18
C ALA A 151 18.19 -5.22 -9.44
N SER A 152 19.51 -5.01 -9.55
CA SER A 152 20.48 -6.11 -9.71
C SER A 152 20.44 -7.11 -8.54
N CYS A 153 20.29 -6.63 -7.30
CA CYS A 153 20.17 -7.51 -6.14
C CYS A 153 18.88 -8.33 -6.17
N ILE A 154 17.76 -7.72 -6.60
CA ILE A 154 16.47 -8.40 -6.78
C ILE A 154 16.53 -9.46 -7.88
N THR A 155 17.18 -9.16 -9.01
CA THR A 155 17.40 -10.12 -10.10
C THR A 155 18.16 -11.35 -9.60
N ILE A 156 19.24 -11.15 -8.85
CA ILE A 156 20.05 -12.26 -8.30
C ILE A 156 19.25 -13.09 -7.30
N LEU A 157 18.45 -12.45 -6.46
CA LEU A 157 17.54 -13.15 -5.55
C LEU A 157 16.58 -14.05 -6.32
N ARG A 158 15.99 -13.53 -7.41
CA ARG A 158 15.00 -14.22 -8.25
C ARG A 158 15.60 -15.36 -9.08
N GLU A 159 16.76 -15.15 -9.69
CA GLU A 159 17.34 -16.07 -10.68
C GLU A 159 18.17 -17.21 -10.05
N GLY A 160 18.62 -17.06 -8.81
CA GLY A 160 19.41 -18.12 -8.16
C GLY A 160 19.62 -17.96 -6.66
N GLY A 161 18.94 -17.01 -6.01
CA GLY A 161 19.09 -16.73 -4.59
C GLY A 161 18.30 -17.67 -3.68
N LEU A 162 17.18 -18.23 -4.16
CA LEU A 162 16.22 -18.98 -3.36
C LEU A 162 16.16 -20.47 -3.76
N THR A 163 15.96 -21.32 -2.76
CA THR A 163 15.69 -22.76 -2.83
C THR A 163 14.52 -23.08 -1.90
N GLU A 164 13.89 -24.24 -2.04
CA GLU A 164 12.79 -24.66 -1.15
C GLU A 164 13.19 -24.66 0.33
N THR A 165 14.45 -24.98 0.63
CA THR A 165 15.01 -25.01 1.99
C THR A 165 15.47 -23.64 2.50
N SER A 166 15.90 -22.74 1.63
CA SER A 166 16.41 -21.41 2.02
C SER A 166 15.32 -20.34 2.06
N ALA A 167 14.28 -20.46 1.25
CA ALA A 167 13.24 -19.45 1.14
C ALA A 167 12.46 -19.21 2.45
N PRO A 168 12.10 -20.22 3.27
CA PRO A 168 11.46 -20.00 4.57
C PRO A 168 12.31 -19.16 5.52
N VAL A 169 13.63 -19.35 5.49
CA VAL A 169 14.58 -18.58 6.31
C VAL A 169 14.62 -17.11 5.88
N GLU A 170 14.48 -16.84 4.59
CA GLU A 170 14.46 -15.48 4.05
C GLU A 170 13.11 -14.77 4.24
N LEU A 171 12.02 -15.50 4.45
CA LEU A 171 10.65 -14.94 4.56
C LEU A 171 10.51 -13.94 5.71
N PHE A 172 11.26 -14.14 6.80
CA PHE A 172 11.24 -13.26 7.97
C PHE A 172 12.61 -12.63 8.27
N ASP A 173 13.52 -12.63 7.30
CA ASP A 173 14.77 -11.87 7.40
C ASP A 173 14.47 -10.37 7.46
N GLU A 174 15.30 -9.60 8.18
CA GLU A 174 15.19 -8.14 8.33
C GLU A 174 14.98 -7.41 6.99
N THR A 175 15.65 -7.87 5.93
CA THR A 175 15.52 -7.29 4.58
C THR A 175 14.11 -7.52 4.01
N CYS A 176 13.54 -8.71 4.21
CA CYS A 176 12.18 -9.07 3.79
C CYS A 176 11.13 -8.33 4.63
N MET A 177 11.37 -8.19 5.93
CA MET A 177 10.51 -7.44 6.86
C MET A 177 10.44 -5.95 6.50
N LEU A 178 11.54 -5.34 6.07
CA LEU A 178 11.61 -3.89 5.85
C LEU A 178 11.35 -3.45 4.41
N HIS A 179 11.60 -4.30 3.41
CA HIS A 179 11.58 -3.88 2.02
C HIS A 179 10.64 -4.73 1.15
N GLU A 180 9.53 -4.11 0.74
CA GLU A 180 8.48 -4.76 -0.05
C GLU A 180 8.97 -5.37 -1.38
N PRO A 181 9.83 -4.73 -2.21
CA PRO A 181 10.27 -5.34 -3.46
C PRO A 181 11.07 -6.64 -3.25
N TRP A 182 11.87 -6.70 -2.18
CA TRP A 182 12.60 -7.90 -1.76
C TRP A 182 11.63 -8.98 -1.28
N ARG A 183 10.70 -8.59 -0.40
CA ARG A 183 9.64 -9.46 0.13
C ARG A 183 8.82 -10.12 -0.96
N ASN A 184 8.42 -9.35 -1.98
CA ASN A 184 7.60 -9.84 -3.09
C ASN A 184 8.26 -11.01 -3.82
N VAL A 185 9.59 -11.00 -3.98
CA VAL A 185 10.33 -12.08 -4.64
C VAL A 185 10.33 -13.35 -3.79
N VAL A 186 10.56 -13.21 -2.47
CA VAL A 186 10.57 -14.35 -1.54
C VAL A 186 9.17 -14.96 -1.42
N VAL A 187 8.16 -14.13 -1.24
CA VAL A 187 6.75 -14.55 -1.17
C VAL A 187 6.31 -15.27 -2.43
N ASP A 188 6.59 -14.70 -3.60
CA ASP A 188 6.22 -15.27 -4.89
C ASP A 188 6.94 -16.60 -5.16
N TYR A 189 8.22 -16.73 -4.77
CA TYR A 189 8.93 -18.01 -4.83
C TYR A 189 8.28 -19.07 -3.94
N ILE A 190 8.01 -18.77 -2.67
CA ILE A 190 7.39 -19.74 -1.74
C ILE A 190 5.99 -20.13 -2.21
N ALA A 191 5.21 -19.19 -2.73
CA ALA A 191 3.87 -19.45 -3.24
C ALA A 191 3.90 -20.42 -4.44
N ARG A 192 4.86 -20.28 -5.35
CA ARG A 192 5.04 -21.18 -6.51
C ARG A 192 5.57 -22.56 -6.12
N HIS A 193 6.48 -22.62 -5.17
CA HIS A 193 7.17 -23.84 -4.74
C HIS A 193 6.56 -24.45 -3.46
N TRP A 194 5.28 -24.17 -3.19
CA TRP A 194 4.63 -24.43 -1.91
C TRP A 194 4.68 -25.89 -1.45
N ALA A 195 4.50 -26.83 -2.38
CA ALA A 195 4.47 -28.26 -2.07
C ALA A 195 5.83 -28.76 -1.53
N GLY A 196 6.93 -28.30 -2.12
CA GLY A 196 8.28 -28.65 -1.68
C GLY A 196 8.70 -27.87 -0.44
N VAL A 197 8.43 -26.55 -0.41
CA VAL A 197 8.76 -25.69 0.74
C VAL A 197 8.16 -26.21 2.04
N LYS A 198 6.87 -26.60 2.06
CA LYS A 198 6.20 -27.11 3.26
C LYS A 198 6.83 -28.37 3.85
N GLN A 199 7.49 -29.17 3.04
CA GLN A 199 8.11 -30.42 3.49
C GLN A 199 9.44 -30.17 4.20
N THR A 200 10.05 -28.99 3.99
CA THR A 200 11.37 -28.66 4.52
C THR A 200 11.36 -28.45 6.03
N ALA A 201 12.49 -28.79 6.68
CA ALA A 201 12.70 -28.50 8.10
C ALA A 201 12.64 -26.99 8.42
N ALA A 202 13.06 -26.15 7.47
CA ALA A 202 13.03 -24.70 7.61
C ALA A 202 11.59 -24.15 7.70
N TRP A 203 10.66 -24.71 6.91
CA TRP A 203 9.24 -24.33 7.03
C TRP A 203 8.62 -24.78 8.36
N LYS A 204 8.92 -26.00 8.81
CA LYS A 204 8.45 -26.51 10.10
C LYS A 204 8.95 -25.66 11.29
N ASP A 205 10.18 -25.16 11.21
CA ASP A 205 10.72 -24.22 12.21
C ASP A 205 10.00 -22.86 12.18
N VAL A 206 9.70 -22.36 10.99
CA VAL A 206 8.87 -21.15 10.81
C VAL A 206 7.48 -21.34 11.42
N GLU A 207 6.79 -22.44 11.13
CA GLU A 207 5.46 -22.75 11.69
C GLU A 207 5.49 -22.78 13.22
N LYS A 208 6.48 -23.47 13.80
CA LYS A 208 6.65 -23.52 15.25
C LYS A 208 6.84 -22.15 15.88
N LYS A 209 7.62 -21.27 15.25
CA LYS A 209 7.87 -19.90 15.72
C LYS A 209 6.65 -19.00 15.56
N LEU A 210 5.84 -19.20 14.52
CA LEU A 210 4.58 -18.49 14.33
C LEU A 210 3.55 -18.91 15.38
N ASP A 211 3.42 -20.20 15.66
CA ASP A 211 2.51 -20.73 16.68
C ASP A 211 2.88 -20.25 18.09
N ALA A 212 4.17 -20.02 18.35
CA ALA A 212 4.69 -19.48 19.59
C ALA A 212 4.70 -17.93 19.67
N ASP A 213 4.21 -17.23 18.63
CA ASP A 213 4.23 -15.76 18.50
C ASP A 213 5.65 -15.16 18.65
N GLU A 214 6.67 -15.88 18.20
CA GLU A 214 8.09 -15.49 18.31
C GLU A 214 8.57 -14.60 17.15
N ILE A 215 7.70 -14.32 16.17
CA ILE A 215 8.03 -13.51 14.98
C ILE A 215 7.13 -12.25 14.93
N PRO A 216 7.56 -11.14 15.56
CA PRO A 216 6.83 -9.88 15.52
C PRO A 216 6.61 -9.40 14.08
N GLY A 217 5.38 -9.04 13.75
CA GLY A 217 5.03 -8.54 12.42
C GLY A 217 4.95 -9.61 11.32
N ALA A 218 4.88 -10.90 11.68
CA ALA A 218 4.74 -11.98 10.70
C ALA A 218 3.39 -11.99 9.97
N MET A 219 2.31 -11.58 10.65
CA MET A 219 0.93 -11.68 10.13
C MET A 219 0.71 -11.00 8.78
N PRO A 220 1.15 -9.74 8.55
CA PRO A 220 1.04 -9.10 7.22
C PRO A 220 1.77 -9.86 6.11
N ILE A 221 2.94 -10.45 6.41
CA ILE A 221 3.76 -11.18 5.43
C ILE A 221 3.13 -12.53 5.12
N MET A 222 2.62 -13.24 6.12
CA MET A 222 1.88 -14.48 5.94
C MET A 222 0.60 -14.26 5.13
N MET A 223 -0.14 -13.18 5.39
CA MET A 223 -1.32 -12.81 4.58
C MET A 223 -0.94 -12.55 3.12
N GLN A 224 0.19 -11.86 2.88
CA GLN A 224 0.69 -11.64 1.53
C GLN A 224 1.07 -12.95 0.84
N LEU A 225 1.71 -13.87 1.56
CA LEU A 225 2.06 -15.20 1.06
C LEU A 225 0.83 -16.02 0.69
N PHE A 226 -0.22 -16.01 1.53
CA PHE A 226 -1.44 -16.74 1.23
C PHE A 226 -2.20 -16.17 0.03
N LYS A 227 -2.29 -14.84 -0.09
CA LYS A 227 -2.84 -14.19 -1.29
C LYS A 227 -2.06 -14.54 -2.56
N ALA A 228 -0.73 -14.57 -2.46
CA ALA A 228 0.11 -15.01 -3.56
C ALA A 228 -0.16 -16.48 -3.91
N ARG A 229 -0.35 -17.36 -2.93
CA ARG A 229 -0.68 -18.78 -3.13
C ARG A 229 -2.03 -18.98 -3.82
N GLU A 230 -3.07 -18.24 -3.44
CA GLU A 230 -4.41 -18.32 -4.08
C GLU A 230 -4.33 -18.07 -5.59
N LYS A 231 -3.45 -17.13 -6.01
CA LYS A 231 -3.19 -16.85 -7.42
C LYS A 231 -2.66 -18.07 -8.17
N PHE A 232 -1.85 -18.91 -7.54
CA PHE A 232 -1.27 -20.11 -8.15
C PHE A 232 -2.18 -21.35 -8.04
N ILE A 233 -3.04 -21.41 -7.02
CA ILE A 233 -4.10 -22.44 -6.92
C ILE A 233 -5.08 -22.34 -8.11
N GLY A 234 -5.41 -21.12 -8.55
CA GLY A 234 -6.32 -20.89 -9.69
C GLY A 234 -5.74 -21.22 -11.08
N LEU A 235 -4.45 -21.59 -11.18
CA LEU A 235 -3.74 -21.85 -12.44
C LEU A 235 -3.52 -23.36 -12.72
N GLY A 236 -4.01 -24.26 -11.86
CA GLY A 236 -3.97 -25.71 -12.11
C GLY A 236 -2.64 -26.40 -11.82
N GLU A 237 -1.73 -25.76 -11.08
CA GLU A 237 -0.40 -26.29 -10.74
C GLU A 237 -0.36 -26.86 -9.30
N ASP A 238 -1.20 -27.85 -8.97
CA ASP A 238 -1.02 -28.67 -7.75
C ASP A 238 -1.43 -30.14 -7.98
N PRO A 239 -0.53 -31.13 -7.82
CA PRO A 239 -0.87 -32.56 -7.83
C PRO A 239 -1.52 -33.07 -6.53
N ALA A 240 -1.67 -32.26 -5.47
CA ALA A 240 -2.11 -32.73 -4.14
C ALA A 240 -3.60 -32.48 -3.82
N ALA A 241 -4.46 -32.37 -4.84
CA ALA A 241 -5.89 -32.19 -4.66
C ALA A 241 -6.65 -33.52 -4.44
N ASP A 242 -6.19 -34.38 -3.52
CA ASP A 242 -6.97 -35.56 -3.11
C ASP A 242 -6.55 -36.11 -1.74
N GLU A 243 -6.82 -35.40 -0.63
CA GLU A 243 -7.01 -36.07 0.66
C GLU A 243 -8.08 -35.34 1.52
N GLY A 244 -9.25 -35.97 1.63
CA GLY A 244 -9.91 -36.27 2.91
C GLY A 244 -10.52 -35.14 3.74
N ARG A 245 -11.82 -34.88 3.54
CA ARG A 245 -12.71 -34.36 4.61
C ARG A 245 -12.77 -35.38 5.75
N SER A 246 -12.45 -34.99 7.00
CA SER A 246 -13.29 -35.18 8.20
C SER A 246 -12.53 -34.94 9.51
N LEU A 247 -13.30 -34.47 10.51
CA LEU A 247 -13.11 -34.47 11.97
C LEU A 247 -12.47 -33.22 12.64
N ALA A 248 -13.33 -32.52 13.39
CA ALA A 248 -12.99 -31.73 14.58
C ALA A 248 -13.19 -32.63 15.84
N PRO A 249 -12.77 -32.25 17.09
CA PRO A 249 -12.45 -30.90 17.55
C PRO A 249 -11.28 -30.70 18.56
N HIS A 250 -10.97 -29.41 18.80
CA HIS A 250 -10.28 -28.81 19.96
C HIS A 250 -8.74 -28.80 20.02
N THR A 251 -8.14 -27.94 19.21
CA THR A 251 -7.03 -27.02 19.58
C THR A 251 -7.14 -25.80 18.66
N THR A 252 -6.90 -24.59 19.15
CA THR A 252 -6.94 -23.35 18.36
C THR A 252 -5.82 -23.36 17.30
N SER A 253 -6.05 -24.03 16.17
CA SER A 253 -5.06 -24.17 15.09
C SER A 253 -5.18 -23.04 14.07
N LEU A 254 -4.10 -22.82 13.32
CA LEU A 254 -4.05 -21.93 12.16
C LEU A 254 -5.22 -22.15 11.18
N ASP A 255 -5.70 -23.39 11.05
CA ASP A 255 -6.89 -23.74 10.25
C ASP A 255 -8.20 -23.15 10.79
N SER A 256 -8.34 -23.02 12.11
CA SER A 256 -9.52 -22.37 12.72
C SER A 256 -9.51 -20.86 12.50
N LEU A 257 -8.32 -20.25 12.53
CA LEU A 257 -8.10 -18.85 12.13
C LEU A 257 -8.34 -18.68 10.61
N LEU A 258 -7.83 -19.58 9.77
CA LEU A 258 -8.08 -19.60 8.32
C LEU A 258 -9.56 -19.78 8.00
N HIS A 259 -10.30 -20.61 8.74
CA HIS A 259 -11.73 -20.81 8.53
C HIS A 259 -12.56 -19.59 8.99
N ALA A 260 -12.18 -18.98 10.11
CA ALA A 260 -12.79 -17.72 10.57
C ALA A 260 -12.45 -16.52 9.65
N MET A 261 -11.27 -16.52 9.01
CA MET A 261 -10.81 -15.47 8.10
C MET A 261 -11.29 -15.66 6.66
N ALA A 262 -11.46 -16.89 6.18
CA ALA A 262 -12.14 -17.20 4.92
C ALA A 262 -13.65 -16.90 5.01
N GLN A 263 -14.24 -17.01 6.20
CA GLN A 263 -15.58 -16.47 6.47
C GLN A 263 -15.63 -14.94 6.43
N GLN A 264 -14.48 -14.25 6.53
CA GLN A 264 -14.37 -12.79 6.44
C GLN A 264 -14.34 -12.29 4.97
N THR A 265 -14.08 -13.18 4.00
CA THR A 265 -14.12 -12.90 2.55
C THR A 265 -15.34 -13.49 1.84
N ALA A 266 -16.03 -14.47 2.46
CA ALA A 266 -17.32 -14.95 1.99
C ALA A 266 -18.42 -13.93 2.34
N SER A 267 -19.15 -13.45 1.33
CA SER A 267 -20.30 -12.58 1.55
C SER A 267 -21.31 -13.23 2.51
N VAL A 268 -21.75 -12.48 3.52
CA VAL A 268 -22.83 -12.89 4.44
C VAL A 268 -24.22 -12.83 3.78
N PHE A 269 -24.31 -12.26 2.58
CA PHE A 269 -25.55 -12.17 1.81
C PHE A 269 -25.75 -13.40 0.92
N ARG A 270 -27.01 -13.71 0.61
CA ARG A 270 -27.32 -14.82 -0.31
C ARG A 270 -26.76 -14.53 -1.71
N PRO A 271 -26.12 -15.50 -2.38
CA PRO A 271 -25.51 -15.30 -3.71
C PRO A 271 -26.49 -14.84 -4.80
N ASP A 272 -27.79 -15.00 -4.62
CA ASP A 272 -28.83 -14.61 -5.58
C ASP A 272 -29.61 -13.36 -5.15
N LEU A 273 -29.15 -12.64 -4.12
CA LEU A 273 -29.86 -11.51 -3.51
C LEU A 273 -30.29 -10.44 -4.52
N MET A 274 -29.48 -10.21 -5.56
CA MET A 274 -29.70 -9.22 -6.60
C MET A 274 -30.07 -9.84 -7.95
N LYS A 275 -30.46 -11.12 -7.98
CA LYS A 275 -30.78 -11.84 -9.21
C LYS A 275 -31.85 -11.13 -10.03
N GLY A 276 -31.55 -10.91 -11.31
CA GLY A 276 -32.48 -10.29 -12.27
C GLY A 276 -32.67 -8.77 -12.07
N LYS A 277 -31.80 -8.14 -11.27
CA LYS A 277 -31.76 -6.68 -11.07
C LYS A 277 -30.70 -6.04 -11.95
N VAL A 278 -30.86 -4.74 -12.20
CA VAL A 278 -29.91 -3.95 -12.98
C VAL A 278 -29.45 -2.74 -12.19
N ALA A 279 -28.13 -2.57 -12.07
CA ALA A 279 -27.49 -1.42 -11.42
C ALA A 279 -26.95 -0.42 -12.46
N PHE A 280 -27.26 0.86 -12.32
CA PHE A 280 -26.64 1.95 -13.06
C PHE A 280 -25.70 2.73 -12.14
N VAL A 281 -24.40 2.75 -12.44
CA VAL A 281 -23.36 3.21 -11.50
C VAL A 281 -22.47 4.26 -12.13
N THR A 282 -22.54 5.50 -11.66
CA THR A 282 -21.57 6.53 -12.03
C THR A 282 -20.31 6.42 -11.18
N GLY A 283 -19.15 6.61 -11.82
CA GLY A 283 -17.86 6.35 -11.18
C GLY A 283 -17.52 4.86 -11.05
N GLY A 284 -18.30 3.95 -11.65
CA GLY A 284 -18.12 2.49 -11.54
C GLY A 284 -16.86 1.91 -12.19
N GLY A 285 -16.04 2.72 -12.83
CA GLY A 285 -14.80 2.28 -13.49
C GLY A 285 -13.58 2.15 -12.58
N SER A 286 -13.66 2.56 -11.31
CA SER A 286 -12.57 2.41 -10.34
C SER A 286 -13.04 2.53 -8.88
N GLY A 287 -12.16 2.16 -7.95
CA GLY A 287 -12.32 2.44 -6.51
C GLY A 287 -13.58 1.87 -5.88
N ILE A 288 -14.22 2.66 -5.01
CA ILE A 288 -15.38 2.26 -4.21
C ILE A 288 -16.54 1.79 -5.10
N CYS A 289 -16.93 2.59 -6.09
CA CYS A 289 -18.07 2.26 -6.96
C CYS A 289 -17.82 1.02 -7.82
N TYR A 290 -16.57 0.77 -8.25
CA TYR A 290 -16.22 -0.48 -8.91
C TYR A 290 -16.46 -1.67 -8.00
N GLY A 291 -15.99 -1.63 -6.75
CA GLY A 291 -16.19 -2.75 -5.82
C GLY A 291 -17.66 -2.93 -5.40
N ILE A 292 -18.43 -1.85 -5.23
CA ILE A 292 -19.88 -1.97 -5.02
C ILE A 292 -20.51 -2.68 -6.24
N THR A 293 -20.14 -2.28 -7.46
CA THR A 293 -20.66 -2.90 -8.69
C THR A 293 -20.30 -4.38 -8.76
N LYS A 294 -19.04 -4.72 -8.46
CA LYS A 294 -18.55 -6.11 -8.37
C LYS A 294 -19.40 -6.94 -7.41
N GLN A 295 -19.66 -6.44 -6.20
CA GLN A 295 -20.46 -7.20 -5.24
C GLN A 295 -21.92 -7.31 -5.67
N LEU A 296 -22.54 -6.26 -6.23
CA LEU A 296 -23.91 -6.37 -6.75
C LEU A 296 -24.00 -7.44 -7.86
N MET A 297 -23.01 -7.47 -8.75
CA MET A 297 -22.94 -8.43 -9.86
C MET A 297 -22.65 -9.85 -9.39
N ALA A 298 -21.75 -10.03 -8.42
CA ALA A 298 -21.48 -11.31 -7.76
C ALA A 298 -22.71 -11.87 -7.05
N HIS A 299 -23.69 -11.02 -6.73
CA HIS A 299 -24.98 -11.41 -6.13
C HIS A 299 -26.12 -11.47 -7.16
N GLY A 300 -25.80 -11.50 -8.46
CA GLY A 300 -26.73 -11.79 -9.55
C GLY A 300 -27.33 -10.57 -10.28
N ALA A 301 -26.86 -9.35 -10.00
CA ALA A 301 -27.25 -8.18 -10.78
C ALA A 301 -26.48 -8.09 -12.11
N ASN A 302 -27.11 -7.53 -13.14
CA ASN A 302 -26.39 -6.94 -14.26
C ASN A 302 -26.07 -5.46 -13.97
N ALA A 303 -25.13 -4.87 -14.70
CA ALA A 303 -24.74 -3.49 -14.46
C ALA A 303 -24.44 -2.67 -15.73
N ALA A 304 -24.64 -1.35 -15.63
CA ALA A 304 -24.08 -0.36 -16.52
C ALA A 304 -23.21 0.59 -15.69
N ILE A 305 -21.93 0.69 -16.02
CA ILE A 305 -21.01 1.64 -15.36
C ILE A 305 -20.76 2.84 -16.27
N PHE A 306 -20.76 4.03 -15.67
CA PHE A 306 -20.66 5.30 -16.37
C PHE A 306 -19.46 6.12 -15.87
N GLY A 307 -18.71 6.71 -16.81
CA GLY A 307 -17.57 7.56 -16.46
C GLY A 307 -16.94 8.25 -17.67
N ARG A 308 -16.05 9.20 -17.43
CA ARG A 308 -15.51 10.08 -18.49
C ARG A 308 -14.54 9.40 -19.45
N ARG A 309 -13.75 8.44 -18.94
CA ARG A 309 -12.67 7.78 -19.68
C ARG A 309 -13.18 6.50 -20.30
N LYS A 310 -13.52 6.54 -21.59
CA LYS A 310 -14.05 5.40 -22.37
C LYS A 310 -13.26 4.11 -22.15
N ALA A 311 -11.95 4.12 -22.38
CA ALA A 311 -11.10 2.95 -22.21
C ALA A 311 -11.18 2.33 -20.81
N ASN A 312 -11.23 3.18 -19.76
CA ASN A 312 -11.32 2.71 -18.38
C ASN A 312 -12.65 2.02 -18.09
N VAL A 313 -13.77 2.63 -18.50
CA VAL A 313 -15.10 2.04 -18.22
C VAL A 313 -15.37 0.80 -19.07
N GLU A 314 -14.86 0.73 -20.28
CA GLU A 314 -14.97 -0.48 -21.11
C GLU A 314 -14.13 -1.62 -20.54
N SER A 315 -12.88 -1.35 -20.15
CA SER A 315 -12.00 -2.34 -19.51
C SER A 315 -12.59 -2.85 -18.19
N ALA A 316 -13.07 -1.94 -17.33
CA ALA A 316 -13.68 -2.29 -16.06
C ALA A 316 -14.94 -3.15 -16.24
N ALA A 317 -15.79 -2.82 -17.22
CA ALA A 317 -17.00 -3.61 -17.49
C ALA A 317 -16.67 -5.04 -17.97
N GLN A 318 -15.63 -5.20 -18.78
CA GLN A 318 -15.16 -6.52 -19.21
C GLN A 318 -14.64 -7.35 -18.04
N GLU A 319 -13.82 -6.74 -17.18
CA GLU A 319 -13.29 -7.41 -15.99
C GLU A 319 -14.42 -7.82 -15.02
N LEU A 320 -15.32 -6.90 -14.69
CA LEU A 320 -16.48 -7.18 -13.84
C LEU A 320 -17.34 -8.32 -14.41
N SER A 321 -17.55 -8.34 -15.72
CA SER A 321 -18.33 -9.41 -16.36
C SER A 321 -17.61 -10.77 -16.27
N LYS A 322 -16.29 -10.78 -16.49
CA LYS A 322 -15.47 -11.98 -16.41
C LYS A 322 -15.44 -12.56 -14.99
N GLU A 323 -15.28 -11.71 -13.98
CA GLU A 323 -15.13 -12.14 -12.59
C GLU A 323 -16.44 -12.64 -11.97
N THR A 324 -17.58 -12.06 -12.36
CA THR A 324 -18.86 -12.33 -11.70
C THR A 324 -19.79 -13.23 -12.52
N GLY A 325 -19.53 -13.38 -13.82
CA GLY A 325 -20.41 -14.09 -14.75
C GLY A 325 -21.68 -13.33 -15.14
N SER A 326 -21.97 -12.19 -14.50
CA SER A 326 -23.07 -11.29 -14.85
C SER A 326 -22.65 -10.31 -15.94
N LYS A 327 -23.61 -9.72 -16.67
CA LYS A 327 -23.29 -8.80 -17.77
C LYS A 327 -23.09 -7.37 -17.27
N CYS A 328 -21.97 -6.75 -17.64
CA CYS A 328 -21.73 -5.33 -17.45
C CYS A 328 -21.44 -4.62 -18.78
N ILE A 329 -21.98 -3.42 -18.97
CA ILE A 329 -21.61 -2.51 -20.07
C ILE A 329 -20.93 -1.25 -19.51
N GLY A 330 -19.91 -0.76 -20.22
CA GLY A 330 -19.22 0.49 -19.91
C GLY A 330 -19.67 1.61 -20.84
N ILE A 331 -20.12 2.73 -20.27
CA ILE A 331 -20.65 3.87 -21.03
C ILE A 331 -19.84 5.13 -20.71
N SER A 332 -19.35 5.80 -21.76
CA SER A 332 -18.55 7.01 -21.61
C SER A 332 -19.42 8.26 -21.57
N GLY A 333 -19.21 9.14 -20.60
CA GLY A 333 -19.88 10.43 -20.52
C GLY A 333 -19.47 11.26 -19.30
N ASP A 334 -20.04 12.45 -19.16
CA ASP A 334 -19.72 13.38 -18.08
C ASP A 334 -20.99 13.72 -17.29
N VAL A 335 -21.01 13.41 -16.00
CA VAL A 335 -22.17 13.62 -15.12
C VAL A 335 -22.65 15.08 -15.07
N ARG A 336 -21.78 16.04 -15.43
CA ARG A 336 -22.13 17.46 -15.54
C ARG A 336 -23.07 17.76 -16.71
N LYS A 337 -23.13 16.86 -17.71
CA LYS A 337 -23.93 16.98 -18.92
C LYS A 337 -25.08 15.97 -18.88
N ILE A 338 -26.28 16.45 -18.57
CA ILE A 338 -27.46 15.60 -18.38
C ILE A 338 -27.77 14.77 -19.63
N GLU A 339 -27.52 15.28 -20.82
CA GLU A 339 -27.79 14.62 -22.09
C GLU A 339 -26.94 13.34 -22.25
N THR A 340 -25.72 13.33 -21.68
CA THR A 340 -24.86 12.15 -21.70
C THR A 340 -25.35 11.06 -20.75
N LEU A 341 -25.97 11.45 -19.63
CA LEU A 341 -26.62 10.52 -18.70
C LEU A 341 -27.92 9.98 -19.28
N GLU A 342 -28.75 10.82 -19.92
CA GLU A 342 -29.97 10.38 -20.61
C GLU A 342 -29.66 9.37 -21.71
N ALA A 343 -28.62 9.62 -22.52
CA ALA A 343 -28.16 8.67 -23.52
C ALA A 343 -27.68 7.35 -22.90
N ALA A 344 -26.95 7.41 -21.78
CA ALA A 344 -26.47 6.23 -21.06
C ALA A 344 -27.62 5.42 -20.43
N VAL A 345 -28.63 6.09 -19.88
CA VAL A 345 -29.85 5.45 -19.36
C VAL A 345 -30.60 4.76 -20.49
N LYS A 346 -30.79 5.45 -21.63
CA LYS A 346 -31.40 4.83 -22.82
C LYS A 346 -30.67 3.56 -23.25
N GLN A 347 -29.34 3.63 -23.38
CA GLN A 347 -28.53 2.45 -23.73
C GLN A 347 -28.65 1.32 -22.69
N THR A 348 -28.73 1.65 -21.40
CA THR A 348 -28.92 0.68 -20.32
C THR A 348 -30.28 0.00 -20.42
N ILE A 349 -31.34 0.74 -20.74
CA ILE A 349 -32.69 0.20 -20.94
C ILE A 349 -32.76 -0.63 -22.22
N GLU A 350 -32.10 -0.22 -23.31
CA GLU A 350 -32.01 -1.01 -24.54
C GLU A 350 -31.32 -2.37 -24.30
N GLU A 351 -30.29 -2.39 -23.46
CA GLU A 351 -29.52 -3.60 -23.16
C GLU A 351 -30.22 -4.52 -22.14
N PHE A 352 -30.73 -3.97 -21.04
CA PHE A 352 -31.22 -4.77 -19.92
C PHE A 352 -32.72 -4.66 -19.65
N GLY A 353 -33.42 -3.72 -20.30
CA GLY A 353 -34.87 -3.52 -20.18
C GLY A 353 -35.33 -2.84 -18.89
N ARG A 354 -34.43 -2.54 -17.94
CA ARG A 354 -34.77 -1.99 -16.62
C ARG A 354 -33.58 -1.35 -15.90
N ILE A 355 -33.86 -0.54 -14.88
CA ILE A 355 -32.91 -0.09 -13.86
C ILE A 355 -33.59 -0.25 -12.49
N ASP A 356 -32.96 -0.97 -11.57
CA ASP A 356 -33.45 -1.19 -10.20
C ASP A 356 -32.66 -0.42 -9.16
N PHE A 357 -31.35 -0.29 -9.39
CA PHE A 357 -30.41 0.31 -8.45
C PHE A 357 -29.62 1.40 -9.14
N VAL A 358 -29.47 2.55 -8.49
CA VAL A 358 -28.64 3.64 -9.01
C VAL A 358 -27.62 4.03 -7.97
N ILE A 359 -26.37 4.20 -8.39
CA ILE A 359 -25.29 4.72 -7.56
C ILE A 359 -24.74 6.01 -8.20
N ALA A 360 -24.83 7.10 -7.46
CA ALA A 360 -24.15 8.36 -7.78
C ALA A 360 -22.84 8.46 -6.98
N GLY A 361 -21.71 8.14 -7.61
CA GLY A 361 -20.42 8.16 -6.92
C GLY A 361 -19.26 8.76 -7.73
N ALA A 362 -19.53 9.35 -8.89
CA ALA A 362 -18.54 10.20 -9.55
C ALA A 362 -18.22 11.41 -8.65
N ALA A 363 -16.92 11.66 -8.42
CA ALA A 363 -16.46 12.73 -7.53
C ALA A 363 -15.14 13.33 -8.01
N GLY A 364 -14.89 14.58 -7.61
CA GLY A 364 -13.61 15.26 -7.74
C GLY A 364 -13.14 15.80 -6.39
N ASN A 365 -11.88 15.52 -6.01
CA ASN A 365 -11.33 16.03 -4.76
C ASN A 365 -9.81 16.25 -4.84
N PHE A 366 -9.32 17.26 -4.12
CA PHE A 366 -7.90 17.60 -3.94
C PHE A 366 -7.73 18.48 -2.69
N LEU A 367 -6.53 18.56 -2.13
CA LEU A 367 -6.26 19.44 -0.97
C LEU A 367 -6.02 20.88 -1.44
N ALA A 368 -6.73 21.85 -0.88
CA ALA A 368 -6.47 23.28 -1.11
C ALA A 368 -6.97 24.16 0.05
N PRO A 369 -6.13 25.08 0.57
CA PRO A 369 -6.61 26.11 1.49
C PRO A 369 -7.49 27.12 0.74
N LEU A 370 -8.28 27.91 1.46
CA LEU A 370 -9.30 28.79 0.87
C LEU A 370 -8.70 29.86 -0.06
N ASP A 371 -7.55 30.42 0.30
CA ASP A 371 -6.78 31.38 -0.49
C ASP A 371 -6.15 30.76 -1.76
N GLY A 372 -5.74 29.49 -1.68
CA GLY A 372 -5.28 28.70 -2.83
C GLY A 372 -6.40 28.14 -3.72
N LEU A 373 -7.66 28.23 -3.29
CA LEU A 373 -8.79 27.62 -3.97
C LEU A 373 -9.51 28.63 -4.89
N SER A 374 -9.24 28.54 -6.19
CA SER A 374 -9.94 29.39 -7.17
C SER A 374 -11.45 29.12 -7.22
N SER A 375 -12.24 30.15 -7.54
CA SER A 375 -13.69 30.02 -7.73
C SER A 375 -14.07 28.98 -8.79
N ASN A 376 -13.24 28.81 -9.83
CA ASN A 376 -13.47 27.80 -10.86
C ASN A 376 -13.23 26.38 -10.32
N ALA A 377 -12.20 26.19 -9.50
CA ALA A 377 -11.91 24.90 -8.89
C ALA A 377 -13.00 24.50 -7.88
N PHE A 378 -13.46 25.44 -7.05
CA PHE A 378 -14.61 25.24 -6.17
C PHE A 378 -15.87 24.85 -6.97
N ARG A 379 -16.22 25.65 -7.99
CA ARG A 379 -17.37 25.37 -8.88
C ARG A 379 -17.26 23.99 -9.52
N THR A 380 -16.09 23.61 -10.03
CA THR A 380 -15.88 22.33 -10.71
C THR A 380 -16.21 21.15 -9.82
N VAL A 381 -15.84 21.20 -8.53
CA VAL A 381 -16.16 20.14 -7.57
C VAL A 381 -17.66 20.07 -7.32
N LEU A 382 -18.33 21.21 -7.12
CA LEU A 382 -19.79 21.25 -6.96
C LEU A 382 -20.52 20.73 -8.22
N GLU A 383 -20.01 21.04 -9.41
CA GLU A 383 -20.58 20.55 -10.66
C GLU A 383 -20.43 19.03 -10.81
N ILE A 384 -19.28 18.47 -10.43
CA ILE A 384 -19.07 17.02 -10.50
C ILE A 384 -19.89 16.29 -9.44
N ASP A 385 -19.79 16.72 -8.19
CA ASP A 385 -20.31 15.97 -7.04
C ASP A 385 -21.80 16.25 -6.81
N THR A 386 -22.20 17.52 -6.72
CA THR A 386 -23.58 17.91 -6.40
C THR A 386 -24.47 17.89 -7.64
N LEU A 387 -24.11 18.65 -8.68
CA LEU A 387 -24.88 18.69 -9.92
C LEU A 387 -24.82 17.32 -10.64
N GLY A 388 -23.67 16.65 -10.65
CA GLY A 388 -23.56 15.31 -11.23
C GLY A 388 -24.45 14.27 -10.53
N THR A 389 -24.54 14.32 -9.20
CA THR A 389 -25.49 13.48 -8.43
C THR A 389 -26.93 13.81 -8.80
N PHE A 390 -27.28 15.10 -8.83
CA PHE A 390 -28.60 15.55 -9.27
C PHE A 390 -28.94 15.04 -10.67
N ASN A 391 -28.08 15.26 -11.66
CA ASN A 391 -28.31 14.82 -13.03
C ASN A 391 -28.46 13.29 -13.11
N THR A 392 -27.62 12.54 -12.38
CA THR A 392 -27.68 11.07 -12.35
C THR A 392 -29.05 10.58 -11.88
N PHE A 393 -29.54 11.12 -10.76
CA PHE A 393 -30.87 10.74 -10.26
C PHE A 393 -31.98 11.26 -11.16
N LYS A 394 -31.88 12.51 -11.63
CA LYS A 394 -32.87 13.10 -12.54
C LYS A 394 -33.07 12.27 -13.80
N SER A 395 -31.99 11.76 -14.41
CA SER A 395 -32.06 10.94 -15.62
C SER A 395 -32.54 9.50 -15.38
N THR A 396 -32.47 8.99 -14.15
CA THR A 396 -32.79 7.58 -13.83
C THR A 396 -34.09 7.40 -13.05
N ILE A 397 -34.64 8.46 -12.46
CA ILE A 397 -35.72 8.35 -11.47
C ILE A 397 -37.02 7.76 -12.04
N ASP A 398 -37.34 8.03 -13.30
CA ASP A 398 -38.54 7.48 -13.94
C ASP A 398 -38.43 5.95 -14.12
N GLU A 399 -37.22 5.44 -14.37
CA GLU A 399 -36.98 3.99 -14.43
C GLU A 399 -37.05 3.35 -13.04
N LEU A 400 -36.51 4.03 -12.01
CA LEU A 400 -36.63 3.57 -10.62
C LEU A 400 -38.07 3.52 -10.13
N VAL A 401 -38.92 4.46 -10.55
CA VAL A 401 -40.35 4.42 -10.19
C VAL A 401 -41.03 3.20 -10.78
N LYS A 402 -40.72 2.82 -12.03
CA LYS A 402 -41.29 1.62 -12.66
C LYS A 402 -40.91 0.34 -11.91
N THR A 403 -39.69 0.28 -11.39
CA THR A 403 -39.16 -0.89 -10.67
C THR A 403 -39.38 -0.86 -9.16
N LYS A 404 -39.86 0.28 -8.60
CA LYS A 404 -39.84 0.56 -7.16
C LYS A 404 -38.44 0.37 -6.58
N GLY A 405 -37.46 0.89 -7.31
CA GLY A 405 -36.04 0.70 -7.08
C GLY A 405 -35.49 1.57 -5.95
N SER A 406 -34.17 1.67 -5.89
CA SER A 406 -33.48 2.43 -4.86
C SER A 406 -32.25 3.12 -5.42
N LEU A 407 -31.91 4.28 -4.85
CA LEU A 407 -30.73 5.05 -5.20
C LEU A 407 -29.84 5.30 -3.99
N ILE A 408 -28.53 5.28 -4.23
CA ILE A 408 -27.49 5.58 -3.24
C ILE A 408 -26.56 6.66 -3.81
N ALA A 409 -26.33 7.72 -3.04
CA ALA A 409 -25.23 8.65 -3.29
C ALA A 409 -24.01 8.28 -2.44
N ILE A 410 -22.80 8.46 -2.97
CA ILE A 410 -21.57 8.37 -2.21
C ILE A 410 -21.19 9.77 -1.73
N SER A 411 -21.26 9.95 -0.41
CA SER A 411 -20.96 11.19 0.32
C SER A 411 -19.58 11.11 0.99
N ALA A 412 -19.35 11.89 2.05
CA ALA A 412 -18.17 11.85 2.91
C ALA A 412 -18.48 12.51 4.26
N THR A 413 -17.66 12.27 5.28
CA THR A 413 -17.85 12.85 6.63
C THR A 413 -17.16 14.21 6.84
N LEU A 414 -16.43 14.72 5.85
CA LEU A 414 -15.59 15.92 5.92
C LEU A 414 -16.33 17.19 6.38
N HIS A 415 -17.62 17.29 6.04
CA HIS A 415 -18.45 18.47 6.30
C HIS A 415 -19.04 18.49 7.71
N TYR A 416 -18.96 17.40 8.47
CA TYR A 416 -19.45 17.36 9.85
C TYR A 416 -18.50 18.07 10.83
N THR A 417 -17.20 18.08 10.54
CA THR A 417 -16.16 18.63 11.42
C THR A 417 -15.45 19.85 10.84
N GLY A 418 -15.75 20.23 9.59
CA GLY A 418 -15.08 21.35 8.92
C GLY A 418 -13.63 21.02 8.57
N MET A 419 -13.39 19.85 7.96
CA MET A 419 -12.05 19.36 7.65
C MET A 419 -11.21 20.42 6.90
N PRO A 420 -10.02 20.79 7.43
CA PRO A 420 -9.12 21.71 6.75
C PRO A 420 -8.80 21.30 5.32
N LEU A 421 -8.50 22.27 4.46
CA LEU A 421 -8.13 22.09 3.04
C LEU A 421 -9.21 21.42 2.16
N GLN A 422 -10.42 21.18 2.69
CA GLN A 422 -11.48 20.39 2.05
C GLN A 422 -12.79 21.18 1.87
N ALA A 423 -12.74 22.52 1.84
CA ALA A 423 -13.95 23.37 1.81
C ALA A 423 -14.89 23.07 0.63
N HIS A 424 -14.33 22.84 -0.56
CA HIS A 424 -15.09 22.56 -1.79
C HIS A 424 -15.84 21.22 -1.72
N VAL A 425 -15.14 20.12 -1.42
CA VAL A 425 -15.78 18.81 -1.30
C VAL A 425 -16.74 18.75 -0.11
N SER A 426 -16.44 19.45 0.98
CA SER A 426 -17.34 19.54 2.14
C SER A 426 -18.66 20.21 1.77
N ALA A 427 -18.61 21.37 1.09
CA ALA A 427 -19.80 22.03 0.60
C ALA A 427 -20.58 21.13 -0.38
N ALA A 428 -19.89 20.45 -1.29
CA ALA A 428 -20.52 19.58 -2.27
C ALA A 428 -21.24 18.37 -1.64
N LYS A 429 -20.57 17.67 -0.70
CA LYS A 429 -21.12 16.47 -0.02
C LYS A 429 -22.22 16.81 0.98
N ALA A 430 -22.14 17.95 1.67
CA ALA A 430 -23.26 18.45 2.46
C ALA A 430 -24.51 18.71 1.60
N GLY A 431 -24.32 19.26 0.40
CA GLY A 431 -25.39 19.45 -0.59
C GLY A 431 -26.00 18.12 -1.05
N VAL A 432 -25.18 17.09 -1.28
CA VAL A 432 -25.64 15.73 -1.61
C VAL A 432 -26.46 15.12 -0.46
N ASP A 433 -26.00 15.23 0.78
CA ASP A 433 -26.71 14.72 1.95
C ASP A 433 -28.08 15.39 2.12
N ALA A 434 -28.17 16.71 1.91
CA ALA A 434 -29.42 17.44 1.93
C ALA A 434 -30.34 17.03 0.78
N PHE A 435 -29.80 16.86 -0.42
CA PHE A 435 -30.54 16.48 -1.61
C PHE A 435 -31.17 15.09 -1.46
N ILE A 436 -30.46 14.11 -0.89
CA ILE A 436 -31.00 12.76 -0.65
C ILE A 436 -32.25 12.77 0.24
N ARG A 437 -32.29 13.62 1.27
CA ARG A 437 -33.47 13.78 2.13
C ARG A 437 -34.68 14.29 1.34
N ALA A 438 -34.48 15.26 0.46
CA ALA A 438 -35.55 15.78 -0.40
C ALA A 438 -36.08 14.70 -1.36
N VAL A 439 -35.18 13.99 -2.05
CA VAL A 439 -35.55 12.90 -2.97
C VAL A 439 -36.32 11.79 -2.25
N ALA A 440 -35.90 11.41 -1.03
CA ALA A 440 -36.58 10.41 -0.23
C ALA A 440 -38.03 10.79 0.10
N VAL A 441 -38.28 12.05 0.44
CA VAL A 441 -39.63 12.55 0.75
C VAL A 441 -40.48 12.63 -0.52
N GLU A 442 -39.93 13.14 -1.63
CA GLU A 442 -40.68 13.33 -2.88
C GLU A 442 -41.03 12.01 -3.58
N TYR A 443 -40.13 11.03 -3.57
CA TYR A 443 -40.30 9.78 -4.32
C TYR A 443 -40.66 8.56 -3.46
N GLY A 444 -40.63 8.69 -2.13
CA GLY A 444 -41.11 7.67 -1.20
C GLY A 444 -42.53 7.17 -1.50
N PRO A 445 -43.53 8.05 -1.75
CA PRO A 445 -44.89 7.64 -2.15
C PRO A 445 -44.95 6.85 -3.47
N ARG A 446 -43.92 6.98 -4.32
CA ARG A 446 -43.77 6.23 -5.59
C ARG A 446 -42.98 4.93 -5.41
N GLY A 447 -42.63 4.57 -4.17
CA GLY A 447 -41.92 3.34 -3.83
C GLY A 447 -40.42 3.37 -4.06
N VAL A 448 -39.82 4.54 -4.30
CA VAL A 448 -38.37 4.69 -4.47
C VAL A 448 -37.72 5.04 -3.13
N ARG A 449 -36.63 4.34 -2.79
CA ARG A 449 -35.81 4.66 -1.62
C ARG A 449 -34.56 5.42 -2.04
N ALA A 450 -34.12 6.37 -1.22
CA ALA A 450 -32.98 7.23 -1.48
C ALA A 450 -32.11 7.36 -0.24
N ASN A 451 -30.85 6.97 -0.31
CA ASN A 451 -29.92 7.02 0.84
C ASN A 451 -28.54 7.54 0.43
N CYS A 452 -27.73 7.92 1.41
CA CYS A 452 -26.30 8.15 1.25
C CYS A 452 -25.50 7.05 1.94
N ILE A 453 -24.32 6.75 1.41
CA ILE A 453 -23.22 6.16 2.17
C ILE A 453 -22.13 7.22 2.28
N ALA A 454 -21.63 7.47 3.49
CA ALA A 454 -20.50 8.36 3.74
C ALA A 454 -19.29 7.52 4.18
N PRO A 455 -18.38 7.15 3.26
CA PRO A 455 -17.18 6.39 3.57
C PRO A 455 -16.19 7.21 4.39
N GLY A 456 -15.42 6.52 5.22
CA GLY A 456 -14.20 7.02 5.85
C GLY A 456 -12.96 6.84 4.98
N PRO A 457 -11.77 6.70 5.61
CA PRO A 457 -10.55 6.34 4.90
C PRO A 457 -10.62 4.88 4.41
N ILE A 458 -10.71 4.70 3.08
CA ILE A 458 -10.81 3.39 2.44
C ILE A 458 -9.51 3.03 1.71
N ALA A 459 -8.87 1.95 2.12
CA ALA A 459 -7.61 1.48 1.55
C ALA A 459 -7.72 1.13 0.05
N GLY A 460 -6.64 1.34 -0.70
CA GLY A 460 -6.56 1.00 -2.13
C GLY A 460 -7.44 1.88 -3.03
N THR A 461 -7.73 3.12 -2.60
CA THR A 461 -8.53 4.07 -3.37
C THR A 461 -7.73 5.30 -3.76
N GLU A 462 -7.99 5.83 -4.96
CA GLU A 462 -7.39 7.07 -5.47
C GLU A 462 -7.60 8.26 -4.51
N GLY A 463 -8.73 8.28 -3.78
CA GLY A 463 -9.00 9.28 -2.76
C GLY A 463 -7.97 9.24 -1.63
N MET A 464 -7.67 8.06 -1.08
CA MET A 464 -6.67 7.93 -0.03
C MET A 464 -5.26 8.24 -0.54
N ASP A 465 -4.90 7.73 -1.71
CA ASP A 465 -3.57 7.96 -2.31
C ASP A 465 -3.27 9.44 -2.55
N ARG A 466 -4.31 10.25 -2.84
CA ARG A 466 -4.17 11.70 -3.06
C ARG A 466 -4.17 12.53 -1.79
N LEU A 467 -4.87 12.07 -0.77
CA LEU A 467 -5.17 12.89 0.40
C LEU A 467 -4.23 12.62 1.57
N MET A 468 -3.61 11.43 1.65
CA MET A 468 -2.77 11.05 2.79
C MET A 468 -1.31 10.79 2.42
N PRO A 469 -0.36 11.55 3.02
CA PRO A 469 1.06 11.20 2.97
C PRO A 469 1.31 9.82 3.58
N LYS A 470 2.18 9.03 2.94
CA LYS A 470 2.44 7.63 3.34
C LYS A 470 2.98 7.52 4.77
N GLU A 471 3.75 8.53 5.20
CA GLU A 471 4.39 8.61 6.50
C GLU A 471 3.40 8.80 7.65
N LEU A 472 2.17 9.26 7.34
CA LEU A 472 1.12 9.53 8.33
C LEU A 472 0.09 8.40 8.43
N VAL A 473 0.16 7.38 7.57
CA VAL A 473 -0.85 6.31 7.48
C VAL A 473 -0.97 5.51 8.77
N ASP A 474 0.15 5.09 9.37
CA ASP A 474 0.14 4.28 10.60
C ASP A 474 -0.39 5.09 11.79
N LYS A 475 0.04 6.35 11.90
CA LYS A 475 -0.45 7.27 12.93
C LYS A 475 -1.94 7.51 12.77
N HIS A 476 -2.41 7.80 11.56
CA HIS A 476 -3.83 8.01 11.28
C HIS A 476 -4.66 6.77 11.60
N THR A 477 -4.19 5.60 11.19
CA THR A 477 -4.84 4.32 11.44
C THR A 477 -5.02 4.07 12.95
N SER A 478 -4.03 4.42 13.78
CA SER A 478 -4.11 4.26 15.23
C SER A 478 -5.18 5.13 15.92
N MET A 479 -5.62 6.22 15.27
CA MET A 479 -6.65 7.13 15.80
C MET A 479 -8.06 6.74 15.37
N ILE A 480 -8.22 5.94 14.31
CA ILE A 480 -9.52 5.41 13.92
C ILE A 480 -9.98 4.46 15.04
N PRO A 481 -11.21 4.58 15.57
CA PRO A 481 -11.68 3.72 16.65
C PRO A 481 -11.62 2.21 16.35
N LEU A 482 -11.87 1.80 15.09
CA LEU A 482 -11.69 0.42 14.64
C LEU A 482 -10.23 0.04 14.29
N GLN A 483 -9.29 0.98 14.45
CA GLN A 483 -7.84 0.82 14.28
C GLN A 483 -7.41 0.21 12.94
N ARG A 484 -8.20 0.46 11.89
CA ARG A 484 -7.91 0.03 10.52
C ARG A 484 -8.56 0.99 9.54
N TYR A 485 -8.01 1.06 8.32
CA TYR A 485 -8.75 1.60 7.19
C TYR A 485 -9.90 0.67 6.81
N GLY A 486 -10.97 1.27 6.28
CA GLY A 486 -12.02 0.51 5.64
C GLY A 486 -11.51 -0.18 4.38
N SER A 487 -12.10 -1.30 4.03
CA SER A 487 -11.94 -1.93 2.73
C SER A 487 -13.05 -1.46 1.78
N ILE A 488 -12.86 -1.66 0.48
CA ILE A 488 -13.93 -1.42 -0.49
C ILE A 488 -15.15 -2.31 -0.19
N ASP A 489 -14.92 -3.53 0.31
CA ASP A 489 -15.98 -4.46 0.68
C ASP A 489 -16.82 -3.95 1.86
N ASP A 490 -16.24 -3.26 2.86
CA ASP A 490 -17.01 -2.64 3.96
C ASP A 490 -18.10 -1.69 3.42
N ILE A 491 -17.78 -0.96 2.35
CA ILE A 491 -18.73 -0.06 1.67
C ILE A 491 -19.72 -0.85 0.83
N ALA A 492 -19.23 -1.86 0.09
CA ALA A 492 -20.06 -2.71 -0.76
C ALA A 492 -21.12 -3.48 0.04
N TRP A 493 -20.79 -4.01 1.21
CA TRP A 493 -21.75 -4.68 2.11
C TRP A 493 -22.85 -3.75 2.59
N THR A 494 -22.50 -2.49 2.90
CA THR A 494 -23.50 -1.48 3.25
C THR A 494 -24.41 -1.16 2.07
N ALA A 495 -23.85 -1.04 0.86
CA ALA A 495 -24.65 -0.83 -0.35
C ALA A 495 -25.58 -2.02 -0.64
N LEU A 496 -25.10 -3.26 -0.50
CA LEU A 496 -25.93 -4.46 -0.64
C LEU A 496 -27.08 -4.46 0.35
N PHE A 497 -26.81 -4.19 1.63
CA PHE A 497 -27.84 -4.05 2.65
C PHE A 497 -28.88 -3.00 2.24
N LEU A 498 -28.42 -1.79 1.89
CA LEU A 498 -29.28 -0.67 1.52
C LEU A 498 -30.09 -0.93 0.24
N PHE A 499 -29.62 -1.75 -0.69
CA PHE A 499 -30.40 -2.17 -1.87
C PHE A 499 -31.31 -3.38 -1.61
N SER A 500 -31.02 -4.17 -0.57
CA SER A 500 -31.78 -5.37 -0.24
C SER A 500 -33.17 -5.08 0.34
N PRO A 501 -34.08 -6.08 0.36
CA PRO A 501 -35.35 -5.99 1.08
C PRO A 501 -35.21 -5.75 2.60
N ALA A 502 -34.05 -6.07 3.20
CA ALA A 502 -33.81 -5.82 4.62
C ALA A 502 -33.81 -4.32 4.96
N ALA A 503 -33.51 -3.46 3.97
CA ALA A 503 -33.57 -2.01 4.08
C ALA A 503 -34.89 -1.41 3.55
N SER A 504 -35.96 -2.21 3.45
CA SER A 504 -37.25 -1.78 2.90
C SER A 504 -37.88 -0.56 3.59
N TYR A 505 -37.52 -0.30 4.85
CA TYR A 505 -37.97 0.88 5.61
C TYR A 505 -36.86 1.92 5.85
N VAL A 506 -35.72 1.79 5.16
CA VAL A 506 -34.58 2.72 5.28
C VAL A 506 -34.54 3.63 4.05
N THR A 507 -34.86 4.91 4.26
CA THR A 507 -34.82 5.96 3.23
C THR A 507 -34.54 7.32 3.88
N GLY A 508 -33.90 8.23 3.16
CA GLY A 508 -33.54 9.57 3.61
C GLY A 508 -32.39 9.63 4.61
N THR A 509 -31.63 8.54 4.79
CA THR A 509 -30.53 8.48 5.77
C THR A 509 -29.16 8.60 5.11
N VAL A 510 -28.19 9.07 5.91
CA VAL A 510 -26.77 9.01 5.60
C VAL A 510 -26.14 7.93 6.48
N SER A 511 -25.76 6.81 5.86
CA SER A 511 -25.05 5.74 6.56
C SER A 511 -23.56 6.03 6.57
N ILE A 512 -23.01 6.38 7.73
CA ILE A 512 -21.57 6.61 7.91
C ILE A 512 -20.87 5.25 8.04
N VAL A 513 -19.85 5.02 7.21
CA VAL A 513 -19.06 3.78 7.16
C VAL A 513 -17.58 4.13 7.18
N ASP A 514 -17.08 4.52 8.34
CA ASP A 514 -15.75 5.08 8.52
C ASP A 514 -14.99 4.52 9.73
N GLY A 515 -15.53 3.50 10.38
CA GLY A 515 -14.94 2.94 11.60
C GLY A 515 -14.93 3.90 12.79
N GLY A 516 -15.78 4.93 12.77
CA GLY A 516 -15.85 5.96 13.81
C GLY A 516 -14.84 7.09 13.64
N ASP A 517 -14.10 7.12 12.55
CA ASP A 517 -13.02 8.08 12.27
C ASP A 517 -13.47 9.54 12.46
N TRP A 518 -14.63 9.91 11.91
CA TRP A 518 -15.08 11.31 11.92
C TRP A 518 -15.33 11.88 13.32
N HIS A 519 -15.57 11.03 14.33
CA HIS A 519 -15.70 11.46 15.72
C HIS A 519 -14.35 11.82 16.36
N MET A 520 -13.26 11.28 15.83
CA MET A 520 -11.90 11.46 16.33
C MET A 520 -11.14 12.51 15.51
N SER A 521 -11.49 12.65 14.24
CA SER A 521 -10.76 13.45 13.25
C SER A 521 -11.11 14.94 13.34
N GLY A 522 -10.43 15.64 14.25
CA GLY A 522 -10.39 17.10 14.33
C GLY A 522 -9.33 17.76 13.44
N ALA A 523 -8.49 17.00 12.72
CA ALA A 523 -7.45 17.54 11.85
C ALA A 523 -6.86 16.52 10.85
N ILE A 524 -6.21 17.04 9.80
CA ILE A 524 -5.63 16.25 8.69
C ILE A 524 -4.48 15.36 9.18
N GLY A 525 -4.53 14.06 8.88
CA GLY A 525 -3.40 13.14 9.06
C GLY A 525 -2.89 13.01 10.50
N GLY A 526 -3.71 13.38 11.49
CA GLY A 526 -3.33 13.36 12.90
C GLY A 526 -2.36 14.46 13.33
N ALA A 527 -2.11 15.46 12.51
CA ALA A 527 -1.45 16.69 12.96
C ALA A 527 -2.48 17.52 13.75
N PRO A 528 -2.24 17.92 15.01
CA PRO A 528 -3.18 18.74 15.76
C PRO A 528 -3.43 20.07 15.04
N TYR A 529 -4.64 20.60 15.12
CA TYR A 529 -4.87 22.01 14.79
C TYR A 529 -4.11 22.90 15.79
N PRO A 530 -3.42 23.98 15.37
CA PRO A 530 -3.37 24.54 14.01
C PRO A 530 -2.20 24.07 13.14
N ASP A 531 -1.38 23.12 13.59
CA ASP A 531 -0.15 22.68 12.91
C ASP A 531 -0.38 22.13 11.48
N ALA A 532 -1.62 21.70 11.19
CA ALA A 532 -2.03 21.33 9.83
C ALA A 532 -1.90 22.49 8.80
N PHE A 533 -1.81 23.74 9.25
CA PHE A 533 -1.68 24.92 8.39
C PHE A 533 -0.25 25.45 8.26
N SER A 534 0.69 25.04 9.13
CA SER A 534 2.05 25.61 9.18
C SER A 534 3.00 25.13 8.07
N GLY A 535 2.60 24.15 7.25
CA GLY A 535 3.38 23.67 6.10
C GLY A 535 3.27 24.54 4.84
N ALA A 536 2.32 25.48 4.80
CA ALA A 536 2.13 26.41 3.71
C ALA A 536 2.62 27.80 4.13
N GLY A 537 3.94 28.03 4.08
CA GLY A 537 4.59 29.35 4.15
C GLY A 537 4.05 30.36 5.18
N GLU A 538 4.77 30.49 6.30
CA GLU A 538 4.50 31.36 7.46
C GLU A 538 3.40 30.86 8.42
N ALA A 539 3.83 30.56 9.65
CA ALA A 539 2.92 30.34 10.77
C ALA A 539 2.02 31.57 10.95
N PRO A 540 0.70 31.42 11.13
CA PRO A 540 -0.16 32.56 11.38
C PRO A 540 0.25 33.24 12.69
N THR A 541 0.74 34.47 12.59
CA THR A 541 1.11 35.36 13.70
C THR A 541 -0.11 35.92 14.45
N SER A 542 -1.25 35.24 14.38
CA SER A 542 -2.50 35.72 14.94
C SER A 542 -2.96 34.83 16.09
N LYS A 543 -2.62 35.24 17.31
CA LYS A 543 -3.38 34.90 18.53
C LYS A 543 -4.66 35.74 18.53
N LEU A 544 -5.68 35.27 17.84
CA LEU A 544 -7.07 35.65 18.07
C LEU A 544 -7.85 34.40 18.43
#